data_AF-J9E8X9-F1
#
_entry.id   AF-J9E8X9-F1
#
_cell.length_a   1.000
_cell.length_b   1.000
_cell.length_c   1.000
_cell.angle_alpha   90.00
_cell.angle_beta   90.00
_cell.angle_gamma   90.00
#
_symmetry.space_group_name_H-M   'P 1'
#
loop_
_entity.id
_entity.type
_entity.pdbx_description
1 polymer ?
#
loop_
_entity_poly.entity_id
_entity_poly.type
_entity_poly.pdbx_seq_one_letter_code
_entity_poly.pdbx_strand_id
1 'polypeptide(L)'
;CIATPGHTSDHLSLYFEEEGSLFSGDCILGEGSSVFEDLYDYMHSLETLSKLNITRIYPGHGALVEKGLEKIHEYITHRKKRENDILKILENKAAISSMQITNLIYKISFF
;
A
#
# COMPACT_ATOMS: atom_id res chain seq x y z
N CYS A 1 -17.94 -6.18 -7.07
CA CYS A 1 -16.53 -6.62 -7.00
C CYS A 1 -15.67 -5.57 -7.69
N ILE A 2 -14.47 -5.31 -7.16
CA ILE A 2 -13.54 -4.30 -7.66
C ILE A 2 -12.23 -5.01 -7.96
N ALA A 3 -11.73 -4.88 -9.19
CA ALA A 3 -10.38 -5.34 -9.50
C ALA A 3 -9.36 -4.48 -8.77
N THR A 4 -8.49 -5.11 -7.99
CA THR A 4 -7.46 -4.44 -7.19
C THR A 4 -6.10 -5.11 -7.40
N PRO A 5 -5.58 -5.12 -8.65
CA PRO A 5 -4.31 -5.75 -8.97
C PRO A 5 -3.14 -5.09 -8.25
N GLY A 6 -2.01 -5.81 -8.21
CA GLY A 6 -0.76 -5.34 -7.62
C GLY A 6 -0.24 -6.33 -6.59
N HIS A 7 -1.09 -6.78 -5.64
CA HIS A 7 -0.74 -7.90 -4.77
C HIS A 7 -0.49 -9.17 -5.61
N THR A 8 -1.48 -9.50 -6.44
CA THR A 8 -1.38 -10.40 -7.59
C THR A 8 -2.09 -9.74 -8.77
N SER A 9 -1.79 -10.17 -9.99
CA SER A 9 -2.44 -9.65 -11.21
C SER A 9 -3.97 -9.89 -11.27
N ASP A 10 -4.48 -10.90 -10.57
CA ASP A 10 -5.90 -11.29 -10.53
C ASP A 10 -6.61 -10.89 -9.23
N HIS A 11 -5.96 -10.08 -8.38
CA HIS A 11 -6.48 -9.73 -7.07
C HIS A 11 -7.80 -8.95 -7.15
N LEU A 12 -8.75 -9.31 -6.27
CA LEU A 12 -10.08 -8.73 -6.18
C LEU A 12 -10.38 -8.26 -4.75
N SER A 13 -11.09 -7.14 -4.65
CA SER A 13 -11.74 -6.70 -3.41
C SER A 13 -13.26 -6.67 -3.56
N LEU A 14 -13.97 -6.90 -2.45
CA LEU A 14 -15.44 -6.85 -2.43
C LEU A 14 -15.85 -5.65 -1.59
N TYR A 15 -16.64 -4.76 -2.17
CA TYR A 15 -17.18 -3.59 -1.49
C TYR A 15 -18.67 -3.79 -1.28
N PHE A 16 -19.09 -3.72 -0.02
CA PHE A 16 -20.48 -3.75 0.39
C PHE A 16 -20.92 -2.32 0.70
N GLU A 17 -21.63 -1.73 -0.27
CA GLU A 17 -21.88 -0.29 -0.35
C GLU A 17 -22.79 0.21 0.77
N GLU A 18 -23.81 -0.57 1.12
CA GLU A 18 -24.82 -0.23 2.13
C GLU A 18 -24.20 0.02 3.51
N GLU A 19 -23.10 -0.66 3.81
CA GLU A 19 -22.37 -0.53 5.08
C GLU A 19 -21.01 0.17 4.95
N GLY A 20 -20.62 0.57 3.74
CA GLY A 20 -19.28 1.09 3.44
C GLY A 20 -18.16 0.11 3.80
N SER A 21 -18.43 -1.20 3.74
CA SER A 21 -17.49 -2.24 4.20
C SER A 21 -16.68 -2.80 3.05
N LEU A 22 -15.35 -2.83 3.19
CA LEU A 22 -14.45 -3.42 2.20
C LEU A 22 -13.90 -4.75 2.71
N PHE A 23 -14.09 -5.84 1.96
CA PHE A 23 -13.31 -7.06 2.09
C PHE A 23 -12.10 -6.94 1.19
N SER A 24 -10.94 -6.62 1.77
CA SER A 24 -9.75 -6.21 1.01
C SER A 24 -8.89 -7.36 0.53
N GLY A 25 -9.10 -8.59 1.01
CA GLY A 25 -8.16 -9.68 0.79
C GLY A 25 -6.77 -9.28 1.28
N ASP A 26 -5.75 -9.54 0.47
CA ASP A 26 -4.36 -9.18 0.79
C ASP A 26 -3.96 -7.81 0.22
N CYS A 27 -4.86 -7.06 -0.42
CA CYS A 27 -4.55 -5.69 -0.84
C CYS A 27 -4.27 -4.77 0.36
N ILE A 28 -5.03 -4.91 1.45
CA ILE A 28 -4.85 -4.13 2.70
C ILE A 28 -5.01 -5.09 3.88
N LEU A 29 -4.03 -5.08 4.79
CA LEU A 29 -4.01 -5.94 5.97
C LEU A 29 -4.39 -5.18 7.25
N GLY A 30 -4.90 -5.91 8.25
CA GLY A 30 -5.24 -5.35 9.56
C GLY A 30 -4.02 -4.93 10.37
N GLU A 31 -2.91 -5.65 10.20
CA GLU A 31 -1.65 -5.40 10.88
C GLU A 31 -0.50 -5.42 9.88
N GLY A 32 0.51 -4.58 10.12
CA GLY A 32 1.66 -4.47 9.24
C GLY A 32 1.29 -3.93 7.85
N SER A 33 1.95 -4.48 6.83
CA SER A 33 1.88 -4.00 5.45
C SER A 33 1.82 -5.17 4.49
N SER A 34 1.12 -5.01 3.35
CA SER A 34 1.05 -6.05 2.33
C SER A 34 2.29 -6.09 1.43
N VAL A 35 2.56 -7.28 0.88
CA VAL A 35 3.49 -7.52 -0.22
C VAL A 35 2.78 -7.38 -1.56
N PHE A 36 3.52 -7.17 -2.64
CA PHE A 36 2.94 -7.00 -3.98
C PHE A 36 3.93 -7.43 -5.07
N GLU A 37 3.39 -7.92 -6.18
CA GLU A 37 4.13 -8.22 -7.42
C GLU A 37 4.49 -6.94 -8.18
N ASP A 38 3.55 -5.98 -8.26
CA ASP A 38 3.71 -4.72 -8.98
C ASP A 38 3.26 -3.52 -8.14
N LEU A 39 4.18 -2.58 -7.88
CA LEU A 39 3.90 -1.40 -7.06
C LEU A 39 3.00 -0.39 -7.77
N TYR A 40 3.09 -0.27 -9.10
CA TYR A 40 2.33 0.70 -9.87
C TYR A 40 0.85 0.34 -9.85
N ASP A 41 0.53 -0.91 -10.18
CA ASP A 41 -0.84 -1.43 -10.12
C ASP A 41 -1.38 -1.40 -8.69
N TYR A 42 -0.54 -1.76 -7.70
CA TYR A 42 -0.92 -1.72 -6.29
C TYR A 42 -1.31 -0.32 -5.83
N MET A 43 -0.52 0.71 -6.20
CA MET A 43 -0.84 2.10 -5.87
C MET A 43 -2.11 2.58 -6.57
N HIS A 44 -2.33 2.18 -7.83
CA HIS A 44 -3.56 2.51 -8.55
C HIS A 44 -4.80 1.89 -7.91
N SER A 45 -4.69 0.65 -7.43
CA SER A 45 -5.73 -0.04 -6.67
C SER A 45 -6.05 0.69 -5.36
N LEU A 46 -5.03 1.08 -4.58
CA LEU A 46 -5.24 1.87 -3.35
C LEU A 46 -5.89 3.22 -3.63
N GLU A 47 -5.47 3.94 -4.68
CA GLU A 47 -6.07 5.21 -5.07
C GLU A 47 -7.51 5.05 -5.55
N THR A 48 -7.84 3.94 -6.21
CA THR A 48 -9.21 3.59 -6.60
C THR A 48 -10.08 3.35 -5.36
N LEU A 49 -9.60 2.54 -4.42
CA LEU A 49 -10.30 2.28 -3.15
C LEU A 49 -10.50 3.57 -2.33
N SER A 50 -9.51 4.47 -2.31
CA SER A 50 -9.59 5.74 -1.55
C SER A 50 -10.71 6.69 -1.99
N LYS A 51 -11.31 6.48 -3.18
CA LYS A 51 -12.41 7.28 -3.71
C LYS A 51 -13.78 6.78 -3.27
N LEU A 52 -13.85 5.63 -2.60
CA LEU A 52 -15.08 5.02 -2.11
C LEU A 52 -15.37 5.43 -0.67
N ASN A 53 -16.63 5.33 -0.25
CA ASN A 53 -17.06 5.62 1.12
C ASN A 53 -16.76 4.45 2.07
N ILE A 54 -15.48 4.08 2.20
CA ILE A 54 -15.05 2.93 3.01
C ILE A 54 -14.95 3.34 4.48
N THR A 55 -15.85 2.81 5.30
CA THR A 55 -15.87 3.03 6.74
C THR A 55 -14.94 2.05 7.45
N ARG A 56 -15.02 0.76 7.10
CA ARG A 56 -14.25 -0.33 7.71
C ARG A 56 -13.71 -1.33 6.68
N ILE A 57 -12.62 -2.00 7.04
CA ILE A 57 -11.97 -3.00 6.19
C ILE A 57 -11.88 -4.33 6.93
N TYR A 58 -12.37 -5.38 6.29
CA TYR A 58 -12.23 -6.79 6.65
C TYR A 58 -11.07 -7.38 5.83
N PRO A 59 -9.86 -7.44 6.40
CA PRO A 59 -8.69 -7.91 5.67
C PRO A 59 -8.63 -9.44 5.56
N GLY A 60 -7.82 -9.95 4.62
CA GLY A 60 -7.49 -11.38 4.56
C GLY A 60 -6.67 -11.84 5.78
N HIS A 61 -5.85 -10.94 6.32
CA HIS A 61 -5.03 -11.19 7.51
C HIS A 61 -5.03 -10.00 8.49
N GLY A 62 -4.94 -10.32 9.79
CA GLY A 62 -4.97 -9.35 10.88
C GLY A 62 -6.38 -8.99 11.34
N ALA A 63 -6.46 -8.06 12.29
CA ALA A 63 -7.74 -7.62 12.87
C ALA A 63 -8.57 -6.74 11.94
N LEU A 64 -9.87 -6.60 12.27
CA LEU A 64 -10.77 -5.61 11.66
C LEU A 64 -10.17 -4.20 11.75
N VAL A 65 -10.28 -3.44 10.66
CA VAL A 65 -9.88 -2.03 10.61
C VAL A 65 -11.12 -1.15 10.64
N GLU A 66 -11.36 -0.49 11.77
CA GLU A 66 -12.53 0.39 11.98
C GLU A 66 -12.44 1.73 11.25
N LYS A 67 -11.23 2.14 10.87
CA LYS A 67 -10.94 3.41 10.19
C LYS A 67 -10.39 3.14 8.79
N GLY A 68 -11.26 2.63 7.92
CA GLY A 68 -10.88 2.09 6.61
C GLY A 68 -10.17 3.10 5.71
N LEU A 69 -10.75 4.28 5.48
CA LEU A 69 -10.11 5.34 4.69
C LEU A 69 -8.77 5.81 5.29
N GLU A 70 -8.67 5.92 6.61
CA GLU A 70 -7.40 6.29 7.27
C GLU A 70 -6.31 5.24 6.99
N LYS A 71 -6.65 3.94 7.05
CA LYS A 71 -5.72 2.85 6.73
C LYS A 71 -5.29 2.85 5.26
N ILE A 72 -6.21 3.13 4.32
CA ILE A 72 -5.87 3.27 2.90
C ILE A 72 -4.86 4.42 2.71
N HIS A 73 -5.14 5.57 3.31
CA HIS A 73 -4.23 6.72 3.24
C HIS A 73 -2.88 6.48 3.93
N GLU A 74 -2.86 5.72 5.02
CA GLU A 74 -1.62 5.28 5.68
C GLU A 74 -0.75 4.48 4.70
N TYR A 75 -1.35 3.51 3.99
CA TYR A 75 -0.66 2.70 2.98
C TYR A 75 -0.11 3.57 1.83
N ILE A 76 -0.97 4.42 1.24
CA ILE A 76 -0.56 5.33 0.14
C ILE A 76 0.59 6.25 0.59
N THR A 77 0.45 6.86 1.77
CA THR A 77 1.44 7.80 2.31
C THR A 77 2.75 7.10 2.58
N HIS A 78 2.72 5.90 3.16
CA HIS A 78 3.92 5.12 3.43
C HIS A 78 4.70 4.82 2.14
N ARG A 79 4.02 4.43 1.06
CA ARG A 79 4.66 4.12 -0.23
C ARG A 79 5.17 5.38 -0.93
N LYS A 80 4.38 6.46 -1.01
CA LYS A 80 4.80 7.75 -1.57
C LYS A 80 5.98 8.35 -0.82
N LYS A 81 6.06 8.18 0.50
CA LYS A 81 7.22 8.59 1.28
C LYS A 81 8.49 7.88 0.79
N ARG A 82 8.43 6.55 0.65
CA ARG A 82 9.58 5.76 0.18
C ARG A 82 10.00 6.13 -1.24
N GLU A 83 9.03 6.32 -2.14
CA GLU A 83 9.28 6.78 -3.52
C GLU A 83 10.01 8.12 -3.54
N ASN A 84 9.51 9.10 -2.78
CA ASN A 84 10.15 10.43 -2.68
C ASN A 84 11.56 10.36 -2.08
N ASP A 85 11.80 9.48 -1.10
CA ASP A 85 13.13 9.29 -0.54
C ASP A 85 14.12 8.72 -1.57
N ILE A 86 13.66 7.81 -2.45
CA ILE A 86 14.45 7.28 -3.58
C ILE A 86 14.72 8.38 -4.60
N LEU A 87 13.69 9.12 -5.02
CA LEU A 87 13.82 10.20 -6.02
C LEU A 87 14.84 11.25 -5.60
N LYS A 88 14.82 11.70 -4.34
CA LYS A 88 15.80 12.65 -3.80
C LYS A 88 17.24 12.13 -3.89
N ILE A 89 17.47 10.83 -3.72
CA ILE A 89 18.81 10.25 -3.85
C ILE A 89 19.26 10.26 -5.32
N LEU A 90 18.34 9.94 -6.24
CA LEU A 90 18.62 9.91 -7.67
C LEU A 90 18.90 11.31 -8.23
N GLU A 91 18.19 12.34 -7.77
CA GLU A 91 18.44 13.74 -8.17
C GLU A 91 19.85 14.21 -7.83
N ASN A 92 20.43 13.70 -6.73
CA ASN A 92 21.72 14.15 -6.21
C ASN A 92 22.92 13.30 -6.68
N LYS A 93 22.71 12.23 -7.47
CA LYS A 93 23.78 11.29 -7.85
C LYS A 93 23.65 10.82 -9.30
N ALA A 94 24.70 11.02 -10.11
CA ALA A 94 24.71 10.66 -11.52
C ALA A 94 24.70 9.14 -11.79
N ALA A 95 25.22 8.32 -10.88
CA ALA A 95 25.15 6.87 -10.94
C ALA A 95 25.18 6.27 -9.52
N ILE A 96 24.16 5.48 -9.17
CA ILE A 96 24.06 4.78 -7.90
C ILE A 96 23.38 3.42 -8.12
N SER A 97 23.88 2.36 -7.49
CA SER A 97 23.29 1.03 -7.60
C SER A 97 22.10 0.84 -6.65
N SER A 98 21.22 -0.11 -6.95
CA SER A 98 20.10 -0.48 -6.08
C SER A 98 20.57 -0.83 -4.66
N MET A 99 21.67 -1.57 -4.52
CA MET A 99 22.25 -1.91 -3.21
C MET A 99 22.69 -0.66 -2.42
N GLN A 100 23.28 0.33 -3.10
CA GLN A 100 23.65 1.60 -2.45
C GLN A 100 22.43 2.40 -2.02
N ILE A 101 21.37 2.44 -2.83
CA ILE A 101 20.09 3.05 -2.46
C ILE A 101 19.51 2.34 -1.22
N THR A 102 19.45 1.01 -1.23
CA THR A 102 18.93 0.22 -0.10
C THR A 102 19.67 0.56 1.20
N ASN A 103 21.00 0.60 1.17
CA ASN A 103 21.82 0.94 2.34
C ASN A 103 21.64 2.38 2.82
N LEU A 104 21.23 3.31 1.95
CA LEU A 104 20.97 4.70 2.35
C LEU A 104 19.59 4.87 2.99
N ILE A 105 18.55 4.20 2.46
CA ILE A 105 17.16 4.43 2.92
C ILE A 105 16.73 3.45 4.01
N TYR A 106 17.20 2.20 3.99
CA TYR A 106 16.80 1.16 4.95
C TYR A 106 17.87 0.92 6.02
N LYS A 107 18.59 1.98 6.44
CA LYS A 107 19.57 1.87 7.53
C LYS A 107 18.91 1.27 8.76
N ILE A 108 19.39 0.10 9.16
CA ILE A 108 19.03 -0.51 10.43
C ILE A 108 19.78 0.27 11.51
N SER A 109 19.06 1.14 12.23
CA SER A 109 19.55 1.63 13.50
C SER A 109 19.45 0.49 14.50
N PHE A 110 20.58 -0.18 14.77
CA PHE A 110 20.73 -0.95 16.00
C PHE A 110 20.81 0.06 17.15
N PHE A 111 19.71 0.20 17.89
CA PHE A 111 19.72 0.70 19.26
C PHE A 111 19.28 -0.44 20.18
#